data_AF-F8U075-F1
#
_entry.id   AF-F8U075-F1
#
_cell.length_a   1.000
_cell.length_b   1.000
_cell.length_c   1.000
_cell.angle_alpha   90.00
_cell.angle_beta   90.00
_cell.angle_gamma   90.00
#
_symmetry.space_group_name_H-M   'P 1'
#
loop_
_entity.id
_entity.type
_entity.pdbx_description
1 polymer ?
#
loop_
_entity_poly.entity_id
_entity_poly.type
_entity_poly.pdbx_seq_one_letter_code
_entity_poly.pdbx_strand_id
1 'polypeptide(L)'
;TVIDDGITAKKFFSWIRRLQKTKLEVNLPKFKMEESYALHDLLPDMGMASVFSNSANLTKLSEEESLKVSEVRHKAVIEVDESGTTAAAATTTGIIPYSLPRTFIVNRPFFFF
;
A
#
# COMPACT_ATOMS: atom_id res chain seq x y z
N THR A 1 6.05 -7.05 -14.46
CA THR A 1 7.19 -6.34 -15.11
C THR A 1 8.47 -6.70 -14.39
N VAL A 2 9.65 -6.39 -14.94
CA VAL A 2 10.96 -6.69 -14.29
C VAL A 2 11.06 -6.13 -12.86
N ILE A 3 10.29 -5.07 -12.55
CA ILE A 3 10.26 -4.45 -11.23
C ILE A 3 9.47 -5.30 -10.24
N ASP A 4 8.33 -5.87 -10.62
CA ASP A 4 7.44 -6.66 -9.74
C ASP A 4 8.15 -7.86 -9.10
N ASP A 5 8.83 -8.68 -9.93
CA ASP A 5 9.60 -9.84 -9.46
C ASP A 5 10.79 -9.44 -8.57
N GLY A 6 11.21 -8.19 -8.70
CA GLY A 6 12.28 -7.58 -7.92
C GLY A 6 11.86 -7.22 -6.49
N ILE A 7 10.56 -7.10 -6.18
CA ILE A 7 10.07 -6.63 -4.88
C ILE A 7 9.87 -7.84 -3.96
N THR A 8 10.76 -7.97 -2.98
CA THR A 8 10.67 -9.00 -1.94
C THR A 8 10.70 -8.33 -0.57
N ALA A 9 10.13 -9.02 0.44
CA ALA A 9 10.13 -8.53 1.82
C ALA A 9 11.55 -8.12 2.28
N LYS A 10 12.57 -8.93 1.98
CA LYS A 10 13.97 -8.63 2.33
C LYS A 10 14.48 -7.32 1.71
N LYS A 11 14.21 -7.09 0.43
CA LYS A 11 14.61 -5.85 -0.26
C LYS A 11 13.83 -4.65 0.25
N PHE A 12 12.53 -4.79 0.45
CA PHE A 12 11.68 -3.75 1.00
C PHE A 12 12.17 -3.28 2.38
N PHE A 13 12.41 -4.22 3.31
CA PHE A 13 12.98 -3.88 4.62
C PHE A 13 14.38 -3.29 4.52
N SER A 14 15.19 -3.73 3.55
CA SER A 14 16.49 -3.11 3.29
C SER A 14 16.37 -1.67 2.80
N TRP A 15 15.37 -1.33 1.99
CA TRP A 15 15.13 0.05 1.55
C TRP A 15 14.70 0.93 2.72
N ILE A 16 13.75 0.47 3.53
CA ILE A 16 13.27 1.19 4.72
C ILE A 16 14.43 1.52 5.66
N ARG A 17 15.31 0.54 5.94
CA ARG A 17 16.47 0.74 6.83
C ARG A 17 17.49 1.75 6.28
N ARG A 18 17.52 1.98 4.97
CA ARG A 18 18.46 2.87 4.29
C ARG A 18 17.88 4.25 4.00
N LEU A 19 16.62 4.52 4.37
CA LEU A 19 16.02 5.84 4.19
C LEU A 19 16.81 6.89 4.97
N GLN A 20 17.11 8.01 4.31
CA GLN A 20 17.82 9.15 4.90
C GLN A 20 17.02 10.42 4.63
N LYS A 21 16.87 11.27 5.64
CA LYS A 21 16.21 12.58 5.48
C LYS A 21 17.02 13.42 4.50
N THR A 22 16.39 13.79 3.38
CA THR A 22 17.02 14.53 2.30
C THR A 22 16.12 15.69 1.90
N LYS A 23 16.68 16.88 1.72
CA LYS A 23 15.93 18.04 1.22
C LYS A 23 15.74 17.92 -0.29
N LEU A 24 14.50 17.78 -0.73
CA LEU A 24 14.10 17.63 -2.13
C LEU A 24 12.87 18.50 -2.43
N GLU A 25 12.76 18.95 -3.66
CA GLU A 25 11.50 19.48 -4.20
C GLU A 25 10.70 18.31 -4.78
N VAL A 26 9.48 18.06 -4.29
CA VAL A 26 8.70 16.87 -4.64
C VAL A 26 7.41 17.28 -5.37
N ASN A 27 7.22 16.73 -6.56
CA ASN A 27 5.99 16.85 -7.34
C ASN A 27 5.30 15.47 -7.37
N LEU A 28 4.19 15.35 -6.63
CA LEU A 28 3.38 14.13 -6.52
C LEU A 28 1.94 14.44 -6.96
N PRO A 29 1.32 13.64 -7.84
CA PRO A 29 -0.05 13.87 -8.25
C PRO A 29 -1.03 13.61 -7.09
N LYS A 30 -2.08 14.42 -7.01
CA LYS A 30 -3.27 14.07 -6.21
C LYS A 30 -3.98 12.91 -6.88
N PHE A 31 -4.37 11.90 -6.12
CA PHE A 31 -5.14 10.79 -6.65
C PHE A 31 -6.04 10.19 -5.59
N LYS A 32 -7.11 9.56 -6.07
CA LYS A 32 -8.00 8.74 -5.27
C LYS A 32 -8.15 7.39 -5.94
N MET A 33 -7.98 6.34 -5.17
CA MET A 33 -8.13 4.97 -5.61
C MET A 33 -9.12 4.27 -4.69
N GLU A 34 -10.08 3.59 -5.27
CA GLU A 34 -11.08 2.80 -4.55
C GLU A 34 -11.16 1.44 -5.23
N GLU A 35 -10.85 0.39 -4.47
CA GLU A 35 -10.85 -0.98 -4.98
C GLU A 35 -11.69 -1.86 -4.07
N SER A 36 -12.45 -2.77 -4.67
CA SER A 36 -13.22 -3.76 -3.95
C SER A 36 -13.03 -5.15 -4.55
N TYR A 37 -12.69 -6.11 -3.69
CA TYR A 37 -12.38 -7.47 -4.06
C TYR A 37 -13.33 -8.45 -3.37
N ALA A 38 -13.89 -9.36 -4.15
CA ALA A 38 -14.51 -10.58 -3.66
C ALA A 38 -13.41 -11.57 -3.27
N LEU A 39 -13.04 -11.59 -1.99
CA LEU A 39 -11.97 -12.46 -1.52
C LEU A 39 -12.34 -13.94 -1.56
N HIS A 40 -13.63 -14.27 -1.57
CA HIS A 40 -14.08 -15.65 -1.74
C HIS A 40 -13.70 -16.25 -3.10
N ASP A 41 -13.45 -15.43 -4.12
CA ASP A 41 -12.95 -15.87 -5.43
C ASP A 41 -11.41 -15.96 -5.46
N LEU A 42 -10.72 -15.07 -4.75
CA LEU A 42 -9.25 -14.94 -4.81
C LEU A 42 -8.50 -15.82 -3.80
N LEU A 43 -9.04 -15.96 -2.58
CA LEU A 43 -8.41 -16.73 -1.51
C LEU A 43 -8.28 -18.23 -1.82
N PRO A 44 -9.20 -18.89 -2.56
CA PRO A 44 -9.01 -20.26 -3.03
C PRO A 44 -7.75 -20.43 -3.90
N ASP A 45 -7.48 -19.51 -4.82
CA ASP A 45 -6.28 -19.53 -5.68
C ASP A 45 -4.99 -19.35 -4.87
N MET A 46 -5.09 -18.73 -3.69
CA MET A 46 -4.00 -18.57 -2.73
C MET A 46 -3.88 -19.74 -1.74
N GLY A 47 -4.68 -20.80 -1.89
CA GLY A 47 -4.65 -22.01 -1.05
C GLY A 47 -5.60 -22.01 0.15
N MET A 48 -6.47 -21.00 0.29
CA MET A 48 -7.47 -20.89 1.36
C MET A 48 -8.88 -21.28 0.92
N ALA A 49 -9.03 -22.37 0.17
CA ALA A 49 -10.33 -22.82 -0.35
C ALA A 49 -11.20 -23.51 0.73
N SER A 50 -10.59 -24.16 1.73
CA SER A 50 -11.30 -25.02 2.68
C SER A 50 -12.36 -24.29 3.49
N VAL A 51 -12.12 -23.02 3.84
CA VAL A 51 -13.02 -22.18 4.64
C VAL A 51 -14.34 -21.84 3.94
N PHE A 52 -14.36 -21.89 2.60
CA PHE A 52 -15.55 -21.67 1.76
C PHE A 52 -16.27 -22.97 1.39
N SER A 53 -15.68 -24.12 1.70
CA SER A 53 -16.21 -25.44 1.38
C SER A 53 -17.06 -26.01 2.51
N ASN A 54 -17.83 -27.06 2.22
CA ASN A 54 -18.56 -27.82 3.26
C ASN A 54 -17.64 -28.58 4.22
N SER A 55 -16.33 -28.64 3.91
CA SER A 55 -15.30 -29.24 4.79
C SER A 55 -14.66 -28.24 5.74
N ALA A 56 -15.16 -26.99 5.78
CA ALA A 56 -14.68 -25.96 6.67
C ALA A 56 -14.80 -26.40 8.14
N ASN A 57 -13.69 -26.39 8.87
CA ASN A 57 -13.69 -26.66 10.30
C ASN A 57 -13.81 -25.34 11.06
N LEU A 58 -15.05 -24.95 11.39
CA LEU A 58 -15.38 -23.75 12.15
C LEU A 58 -15.95 -24.08 13.55
N THR A 59 -15.60 -25.25 14.10
CA THR A 59 -16.09 -25.77 15.39
C THR A 59 -15.80 -24.87 16.59
N LYS A 60 -14.81 -23.97 16.49
CA LYS A 60 -14.52 -22.96 17.53
C LYS A 60 -15.47 -21.75 17.50
N LEU A 61 -16.25 -21.59 16.44
CA LEU A 61 -17.23 -20.51 16.30
C LEU A 61 -18.66 -20.98 16.59
N SER A 62 -19.00 -22.21 16.20
CA SER A 62 -20.32 -22.80 16.43
C SER A 62 -20.21 -24.33 16.56
N GLU A 63 -21.11 -24.91 17.34
CA GLU A 63 -21.31 -26.37 17.44
C GLU A 63 -22.13 -26.92 16.25
N GLU A 64 -22.66 -26.05 15.40
CA GLU A 64 -23.40 -26.43 14.19
C GLU A 64 -22.50 -27.17 13.19
N GLU A 65 -22.92 -28.37 12.80
CA GLU A 65 -22.27 -29.12 11.73
C GLU A 65 -22.49 -28.41 10.39
N SER A 66 -21.45 -28.38 9.53
CA SER A 66 -21.44 -27.77 8.19
C SER A 66 -21.39 -26.24 8.09
N LEU A 67 -21.02 -25.53 9.17
CA LEU A 67 -20.75 -24.10 9.11
C LEU A 67 -19.59 -23.78 8.15
N LYS A 68 -19.81 -22.81 7.25
CA LYS A 68 -18.80 -22.33 6.28
C LYS A 68 -18.92 -20.82 6.07
N VAL A 69 -17.88 -20.22 5.52
CA VAL A 69 -17.92 -18.82 5.08
C VAL A 69 -18.56 -18.74 3.70
N SER A 70 -19.62 -17.95 3.57
CA SER A 70 -20.33 -17.75 2.30
C SER A 70 -19.67 -16.69 1.42
N GLU A 71 -19.34 -15.53 1.99
CA GLU A 71 -18.80 -14.39 1.25
C GLU A 71 -17.80 -13.62 2.11
N VAL A 72 -16.71 -13.18 1.49
CA VAL A 72 -15.78 -12.20 2.04
C VAL A 72 -15.56 -11.11 1.01
N ARG A 73 -15.79 -9.86 1.40
CA ARG A 73 -15.51 -8.68 0.58
C ARG A 73 -14.48 -7.80 1.27
N HIS A 74 -13.45 -7.40 0.52
CA HIS A 74 -12.48 -6.41 0.94
C HIS A 74 -12.69 -5.13 0.14
N LYS A 75 -12.67 -3.98 0.81
CA LYS A 75 -12.74 -2.67 0.17
C LYS A 75 -11.65 -1.79 0.75
N ALA A 76 -10.87 -1.18 -0.13
CA ALA A 76 -9.79 -0.26 0.23
C ALA A 76 -9.97 1.07 -0.52
N VAL A 77 -9.80 2.18 0.19
CA VAL A 77 -9.84 3.53 -0.38
C VAL A 77 -8.58 4.26 0.05
N ILE A 78 -7.89 4.85 -0.93
CA ILE A 78 -6.71 5.68 -0.72
C ILE A 78 -6.98 7.02 -1.37
N GLU A 79 -6.72 8.09 -0.63
CA GLU A 79 -6.83 9.46 -1.11
C GLU A 79 -5.56 10.20 -0.73
N VAL A 80 -4.89 10.77 -1.73
CA VAL A 80 -3.67 11.55 -1.57
C VAL A 80 -4.00 12.99 -1.98
N ASP A 81 -3.98 13.87 -0.97
CA ASP A 81 -4.17 15.30 -1.12
C ASP A 81 -3.04 16.09 -0.45
N GLU A 82 -3.05 17.40 -0.63
CA GLU A 82 -2.08 18.31 0.01
C GLU A 82 -2.53 18.72 1.42
N SER A 83 -3.79 18.46 1.77
CA SER A 83 -4.44 18.99 2.96
C SER A 83 -3.96 18.30 4.25
N GLY A 84 -3.36 17.12 4.15
CA GLY A 84 -2.81 16.37 5.27
C GLY A 84 -1.46 16.87 5.82
N THR A 85 -0.84 17.91 5.27
CA THR A 85 0.43 18.45 5.79
C THR A 85 0.46 19.98 5.69
N THR A 86 0.44 20.65 6.84
CA THR A 86 0.63 22.10 6.94
C THR A 86 2.01 22.47 6.38
N ALA A 87 2.06 22.85 5.10
CA ALA A 87 3.25 23.36 4.44
C ALA A 87 3.55 24.77 4.95
N ALA A 88 4.11 24.86 6.16
CA ALA A 88 4.81 26.05 6.61
C ALA A 88 6.13 26.14 5.83
N ALA A 89 6.06 26.69 4.62
CA ALA A 89 7.22 27.23 3.92
C ALA A 89 7.70 28.47 4.70
N ALA A 90 8.35 28.24 5.84
CA ALA A 90 9.10 29.29 6.53
C ALA A 90 10.36 29.55 5.70
N THR A 91 10.31 30.59 4.88
CA THR A 91 11.44 31.11 4.13
C THR A 91 12.43 31.73 5.10
N THR A 92 13.24 30.91 5.77
CA THR A 92 14.39 31.40 6.54
C THR A 92 15.54 31.59 5.55
N THR A 93 15.77 32.84 5.17
CA THR A 93 16.96 33.29 4.44
C THR A 93 18.21 33.12 5.31
N GLY A 94 18.76 31.91 5.30
CA GLY A 94 20.11 31.60 5.79
C GLY A 94 20.96 31.12 4.63
N ILE A 95 22.20 31.56 4.54
CA ILE A 95 23.14 31.25 3.46
C ILE A 95 23.16 29.74 3.18
N ILE A 96 22.58 29.32 2.06
CA ILE A 96 22.56 27.93 1.59
C ILE A 96 23.65 27.82 0.51
N PRO A 97 24.51 26.81 0.51
CA PRO A 97 25.41 26.56 -0.63
C PRO A 97 24.60 26.54 -1.94
N TYR A 98 25.18 27.11 -2.99
CA TYR A 98 24.62 27.41 -4.33
C TYR A 98 24.13 26.20 -5.16
N SER A 99 23.75 25.08 -4.54
CA SER A 99 23.14 23.96 -5.24
C SER A 99 21.62 24.05 -5.15
N LEU A 100 20.95 24.13 -6.31
CA LEU A 100 19.49 23.94 -6.39
C LEU A 100 19.11 22.62 -5.69
N PRO A 101 18.04 22.58 -4.88
CA PRO A 101 17.55 21.33 -4.31
C PRO A 101 17.19 20.38 -5.46
N ARG A 102 17.50 19.09 -5.30
CA ARG A 102 17.15 18.10 -6.32
C ARG A 102 15.63 17.94 -6.39
N THR A 103 15.08 17.94 -7.60
CA THR A 103 13.64 17.75 -7.84
C THR A 103 13.31 16.27 -8.06
N PHE A 104 12.23 15.79 -7.45
CA PHE A 104 11.67 14.45 -7.62
C PHE A 104 10.25 14.57 -8.18
N ILE A 105 10.05 14.13 -9.42
CA ILE A 105 8.79 14.27 -10.15
C ILE A 105 8.19 12.89 -10.42
N VAL A 106 6.96 12.67 -9.95
CA VAL A 106 6.19 11.44 -10.18
C VAL A 106 5.22 11.66 -11.33
N ASN A 107 5.68 11.42 -12.56
CA ASN A 107 4.92 11.66 -13.81
C ASN A 107 4.85 10.42 -14.74
N ARG A 108 5.02 9.22 -14.18
CA ARG A 108 4.96 7.92 -14.88
C ARG A 108 4.47 6.85 -13.91
N PRO A 109 4.04 5.65 -14.37
CA PRO A 109 3.58 4.58 -13.49
C PRO A 109 4.54 4.33 -12.33
N PHE A 110 4.00 4.26 -11.11
CA PHE A 110 4.75 4.15 -9.87
C PHE A 110 4.07 3.18 -8.91
N PHE A 111 4.85 2.66 -7.97
CA PHE A 111 4.34 1.86 -6.84
C PHE A 111 4.24 2.73 -5.59
N PHE A 112 3.25 2.42 -4.76
CA PHE A 112 3.10 2.93 -3.41
C PHE A 112 2.76 1.76 -2.48
N PHE A 113 3.22 1.81 -1.23
CA PHE A 113 3.11 0.74 -0.23
C PHE A 113 2.72 1.32 1.12
#